data_AF-E4YM78-F1
#
_entry.id   AF-E4YM78-F1
#
_cell.length_a   1.000
_cell.length_b   1.000
_cell.length_c   1.000
_cell.angle_alpha   90.00
_cell.angle_beta   90.00
_cell.angle_gamma   90.00
#
_symmetry.space_group_name_H-M   'P 1'
#
loop_
_entity.id
_entity.type
_entity.pdbx_description
1 polymer ?
#
loop_
_entity_poly.entity_id
_entity_poly.type
_entity_poly.pdbx_seq_one_letter_code
_entity_poly.pdbx_strand_id
1 'polypeptide(L)'
;MVFSTKTIVSALFGSTFAQRAAKREQQQEAQGIDLRRYKDLKLLAYHYMPDFDERKYWSYGCNCLILGDRPMSDPGYGRPVDKLDNVCKAYKDCQKCVQKQFGAACVGELVRYKWKKTRKGEIQCTNDPNTCERALCECDNKYTSEIPAVRDVFDQKYHLFWGDWDQTNPDNCVRSPGISEPECCGADDGPMVLYNSLNKECCLDKTVKPIGMCETF
;
A
#
# COMPACT_ATOMS: atom_id res chain seq x y z
N MET A 1 33.18 23.67 -65.27
CA MET A 1 33.51 22.53 -64.38
C MET A 1 32.65 22.68 -63.13
N VAL A 2 31.54 21.93 -62.99
CA VAL A 2 31.46 20.56 -62.39
C VAL A 2 31.56 20.65 -60.85
N PHE A 3 30.67 20.22 -59.94
CA PHE A 3 29.41 19.43 -59.85
C PHE A 3 28.55 20.02 -58.70
N SER A 4 27.23 20.21 -58.81
CA SER A 4 26.15 19.29 -58.39
C SER A 4 26.27 18.66 -56.99
N THR A 5 25.37 19.02 -56.07
CA THR A 5 24.49 18.06 -55.35
C THR A 5 23.33 18.79 -54.68
N LYS A 6 22.11 18.35 -55.01
CA LYS A 6 20.85 18.76 -54.39
C LYS A 6 20.72 18.10 -53.02
N THR A 7 20.20 18.83 -52.04
CA THR A 7 19.48 18.21 -50.92
C THR A 7 18.15 18.96 -50.71
N ILE A 8 17.07 18.34 -51.17
CA ILE A 8 15.72 18.62 -50.70
C ILE A 8 15.47 17.58 -49.59
N VAL A 9 15.17 18.01 -48.37
CA VAL A 9 14.34 17.21 -47.47
C VAL A 9 13.31 18.12 -46.84
N SER A 10 12.07 17.74 -47.10
CA SER A 10 10.82 18.34 -46.69
C SER A 10 10.67 18.53 -45.18
N ALA A 11 9.78 19.48 -44.85
CA ALA A 11 9.29 19.76 -43.51
C ALA A 11 8.83 18.52 -42.73
N LEU A 12 9.18 18.48 -41.44
CA LEU A 12 8.41 17.78 -40.43
C LEU A 12 8.00 18.78 -39.35
N PHE A 13 7.03 19.64 -39.69
CA PHE A 13 6.12 20.18 -38.67
C PHE A 13 5.14 19.06 -38.30
N GLY A 14 5.66 18.02 -37.65
CA GLY A 14 4.88 16.99 -37.00
C GLY A 14 4.18 17.57 -35.78
N SER A 15 2.99 18.15 -36.03
CA SER A 15 1.85 18.28 -35.13
C SER A 15 2.16 18.20 -33.62
N THR A 16 2.47 19.36 -33.02
CA THR A 16 2.41 19.57 -31.56
C THR A 16 1.08 19.10 -30.96
N PHE A 17 0.00 19.13 -31.75
CA PHE A 17 -1.32 18.58 -31.40
C PHE A 17 -1.36 17.06 -31.27
N ALA A 18 -0.71 16.31 -32.16
CA ALA A 18 -0.68 14.84 -32.08
C ALA A 18 0.17 14.38 -30.89
N GLN A 19 1.29 15.06 -30.63
CA GLN A 19 2.09 14.83 -29.43
C GLN A 19 1.32 15.15 -28.13
N ARG A 20 0.51 16.22 -28.11
CA ARG A 20 -0.34 16.57 -26.96
C ARG A 20 -1.50 15.59 -26.76
N ALA A 21 -2.13 15.13 -27.83
CA ALA A 21 -3.21 14.13 -27.76
C ALA A 21 -2.69 12.78 -27.24
N ALA A 22 -1.59 12.28 -27.79
CA ALA A 22 -0.95 11.05 -27.33
C ALA A 22 -0.49 11.16 -25.86
N LYS A 23 0.08 12.30 -25.46
CA LYS A 23 0.46 12.53 -24.05
C LYS A 23 -0.75 12.58 -23.11
N ARG A 24 -1.88 13.13 -23.56
CA ARG A 24 -3.13 13.20 -22.80
C ARG A 24 -3.81 11.82 -22.69
N GLU A 25 -3.80 11.03 -23.76
CA GLU A 25 -4.27 9.64 -23.78
C GLU A 25 -3.40 8.77 -22.86
N GLN A 26 -2.08 8.87 -22.95
CA GLN A 26 -1.16 8.17 -22.05
C GLN A 26 -1.33 8.58 -20.59
N GLN A 27 -1.54 9.88 -20.31
CA GLN A 27 -1.85 10.34 -18.96
C GLN A 27 -3.22 9.86 -18.45
N GLN A 28 -4.24 9.84 -19.30
CA GLN A 28 -5.56 9.32 -18.93
C GLN A 28 -5.56 7.80 -18.73
N GLU A 29 -4.79 7.07 -19.53
CA GLU A 29 -4.61 5.62 -19.38
C GLU A 29 -3.80 5.29 -18.12
N ALA A 30 -2.71 6.00 -17.85
CA ALA A 30 -1.93 5.86 -16.62
C ALA A 30 -2.76 6.22 -15.38
N GLN A 31 -3.54 7.31 -15.42
CA GLN A 31 -4.48 7.65 -14.35
C GLN A 31 -5.61 6.63 -14.21
N GLY A 32 -6.11 6.06 -15.31
CA GLY A 32 -7.12 4.99 -15.30
C GLY A 32 -6.60 3.63 -14.82
N ILE A 33 -5.30 3.36 -14.99
CA ILE A 33 -4.62 2.20 -14.40
C ILE A 33 -4.47 2.40 -12.89
N ASP A 34 -4.03 3.58 -12.47
CA ASP A 34 -3.84 3.94 -11.05
C ASP A 34 -5.15 3.92 -10.25
N LEU A 35 -6.21 4.52 -10.82
CA LEU A 35 -7.57 4.47 -10.26
C LEU A 35 -8.14 3.06 -10.18
N ARG A 36 -7.75 2.14 -11.08
CA ARG A 36 -8.15 0.73 -11.00
C ARG A 36 -7.35 -0.02 -9.95
N ARG A 37 -6.07 0.30 -9.77
CA ARG A 37 -5.13 -0.35 -8.85
C ARG A 37 -5.51 -0.10 -7.39
N TYR A 38 -5.76 1.16 -7.01
CA TYR A 38 -6.14 1.50 -5.62
C TYR A 38 -7.64 1.68 -5.42
N LYS A 39 -8.47 1.23 -6.37
CA LYS A 39 -9.89 1.60 -6.39
C LYS A 39 -10.58 1.33 -5.06
N ASP A 40 -10.50 0.09 -4.59
CA ASP A 40 -11.20 -0.34 -3.38
C ASP A 40 -10.56 0.28 -2.13
N LEU A 41 -9.23 0.28 -2.04
CA LEU A 41 -8.51 0.94 -0.94
C LEU A 41 -8.89 2.41 -0.79
N LYS A 42 -8.98 3.17 -1.89
CA LYS A 42 -9.44 4.57 -1.87
C LYS A 42 -10.88 4.69 -1.39
N LEU A 43 -11.78 3.83 -1.88
CA LEU A 43 -13.18 3.85 -1.48
C LEU A 43 -13.34 3.56 0.02
N LEU A 44 -12.56 2.64 0.58
CA LEU A 44 -12.52 2.39 2.01
C LEU A 44 -11.92 3.56 2.79
N ALA A 45 -10.84 4.17 2.30
CA ALA A 45 -10.24 5.35 2.91
C ALA A 45 -11.21 6.53 2.99
N TYR A 46 -11.89 6.87 1.88
CA TYR A 46 -12.92 7.92 1.86
C TYR A 46 -14.15 7.60 2.71
N HIS A 47 -14.43 6.31 2.91
CA HIS A 47 -15.52 5.91 3.78
C HIS A 47 -15.24 6.29 5.24
N TYR A 48 -14.03 6.04 5.74
CA TYR A 48 -13.64 6.34 7.12
C TYR A 48 -13.14 7.79 7.33
N MET A 49 -12.57 8.40 6.29
CA MET A 49 -12.09 9.77 6.29
C MET A 49 -12.52 10.47 5.00
N PRO A 50 -13.70 11.13 4.95
CA PRO A 50 -14.21 11.77 3.73
C PRO A 50 -13.28 12.85 3.15
N ASP A 51 -12.43 13.44 3.97
CA ASP A 51 -11.38 14.41 3.64
C ASP A 51 -9.99 13.77 3.45
N PHE A 52 -9.93 12.45 3.20
CA PHE A 52 -8.67 11.75 2.92
C PHE A 52 -7.96 12.37 1.73
N ASP A 53 -6.69 12.75 1.90
CA ASP A 53 -5.82 13.18 0.79
C ASP A 53 -4.77 12.10 0.55
N GLU A 54 -4.95 11.32 -0.51
CA GLU A 54 -4.01 10.27 -0.88
C GLU A 54 -2.59 10.81 -1.08
N ARG A 55 -2.45 12.04 -1.58
CA ARG A 55 -1.15 12.66 -1.83
C ARG A 55 -0.44 13.05 -0.55
N LYS A 56 -1.17 13.16 0.56
CA LYS A 56 -0.65 13.45 1.89
C LYS A 56 -0.19 12.19 2.61
N TYR A 57 -1.02 11.14 2.58
CA TYR A 57 -0.83 9.98 3.46
C TYR A 57 -0.06 8.83 2.79
N TRP A 58 -0.12 8.67 1.47
CA TRP A 58 0.51 7.53 0.81
C TRP A 58 2.03 7.66 0.70
N SER A 59 2.55 8.85 0.45
CA SER A 59 3.99 9.13 0.31
C SER A 59 4.66 9.59 1.61
N TYR A 60 4.25 9.01 2.74
CA TYR A 60 4.69 9.39 4.08
C TYR A 60 5.61 8.35 4.74
N GLY A 61 6.66 8.80 5.41
CA GLY A 61 7.50 7.99 6.27
C GLY A 61 8.27 6.88 5.54
N CYS A 62 8.42 5.73 6.19
CA CYS A 62 9.20 4.60 5.70
C CYS A 62 8.35 3.43 5.19
N ASN A 63 7.05 3.42 5.46
CA ASN A 63 6.21 2.23 5.29
C ASN A 63 4.85 2.47 4.60
N CYS A 64 4.43 3.71 4.37
CA CYS A 64 3.20 3.96 3.61
C CYS A 64 3.33 3.52 2.14
N LEU A 65 2.37 3.84 1.27
CA LEU A 65 2.39 3.44 -0.15
C LEU A 65 3.43 4.24 -0.95
N ILE A 66 4.70 4.09 -0.55
CA ILE A 66 5.86 4.72 -1.17
C ILE A 66 5.95 4.20 -2.60
N LEU A 67 6.11 5.14 -3.52
CA LEU A 67 6.00 4.91 -4.96
C LEU A 67 6.92 3.78 -5.45
N GLY A 68 6.32 2.89 -6.24
CA GLY A 68 6.96 1.73 -6.84
C GLY A 68 6.02 1.08 -7.86
N ASP A 69 6.43 -0.06 -8.42
CA ASP A 69 5.53 -0.85 -9.28
C ASP A 69 4.34 -1.39 -8.48
N ARG A 70 4.57 -1.78 -7.22
CA ARG A 70 3.59 -2.43 -6.34
C ARG A 70 3.54 -1.78 -4.96
N PRO A 71 3.11 -0.53 -4.84
CA PRO A 71 3.24 0.21 -3.60
C PRO A 71 2.23 -0.20 -2.51
N MET A 72 1.33 -1.15 -2.73
CA MET A 72 0.57 -1.82 -1.65
C MET A 72 1.35 -2.99 -1.06
N SER A 73 1.94 -3.86 -1.89
CA SER A 73 2.61 -5.09 -1.45
C SER A 73 4.13 -5.01 -1.30
N ASP A 74 4.77 -4.01 -1.90
CA ASP A 74 6.22 -3.78 -1.75
C ASP A 74 6.56 -3.52 -0.27
N PRO A 75 7.67 -4.10 0.25
CA PRO A 75 8.05 -3.94 1.64
C PRO A 75 8.44 -2.49 1.95
N GLY A 76 8.14 -2.05 3.17
CA GLY A 76 8.65 -0.79 3.70
C GLY A 76 10.17 -0.80 3.89
N TYR A 77 10.75 0.38 4.14
CA TYR A 77 12.21 0.57 4.14
C TYR A 77 12.87 0.27 5.49
N GLY A 78 12.13 0.43 6.60
CA GLY A 78 12.67 0.28 7.95
C GLY A 78 11.62 0.49 9.04
N ARG A 79 12.09 0.81 10.25
CA ARG A 79 11.21 1.10 11.39
C ARG A 79 10.30 2.31 11.11
N PRO A 80 9.08 2.33 11.64
CA PRO A 80 8.18 3.46 11.44
C PRO A 80 8.70 4.72 12.12
N VAL A 81 8.54 5.88 11.48
CA VAL A 81 8.98 7.18 12.04
C VAL A 81 8.05 7.72 13.14
N ASP A 82 6.77 7.37 13.06
CA ASP A 82 5.75 7.78 14.02
C ASP A 82 4.55 6.82 14.02
N LYS A 83 3.44 7.23 14.65
CA LYS A 83 2.21 6.43 14.75
C LYS A 83 1.49 6.25 13.40
N LEU A 84 1.56 7.23 12.51
CA LEU A 84 0.94 7.14 11.18
C LEU A 84 1.71 6.13 10.32
N ASP A 85 3.04 6.25 10.30
CA ASP A 85 3.90 5.31 9.60
C ASP A 85 3.83 3.89 10.19
N ASN A 86 3.53 3.76 11.49
CA ASN A 86 3.29 2.46 12.11
C ASN A 86 1.99 1.78 11.61
N VAL A 87 0.92 2.55 11.39
CA VAL A 87 -0.32 2.01 10.78
C VAL A 87 -0.04 1.55 9.34
N CYS A 88 0.74 2.32 8.58
CA CYS A 88 1.21 1.92 7.26
C CYS A 88 2.08 0.66 7.30
N LYS A 89 3.00 0.55 8.26
CA LYS A 89 3.80 -0.66 8.45
C LYS A 89 2.92 -1.88 8.75
N ALA A 90 1.94 -1.75 9.64
CA ALA A 90 1.02 -2.84 9.96
C ALA A 90 0.25 -3.30 8.71
N TYR A 91 -0.13 -2.37 7.83
CA TYR A 91 -0.75 -2.69 6.55
C TYR A 91 0.19 -3.49 5.63
N LYS A 92 1.44 -3.05 5.45
CA LYS A 92 2.45 -3.78 4.66
C LYS A 92 2.74 -5.17 5.20
N ASP A 93 2.84 -5.29 6.52
CA ASP A 93 3.05 -6.55 7.21
C ASP A 93 1.84 -7.49 7.04
N CYS A 94 0.62 -6.95 7.03
CA CYS A 94 -0.61 -7.69 6.71
C CYS A 94 -0.57 -8.25 5.28
N GLN A 95 -0.30 -7.38 4.29
CA GLN A 95 -0.16 -7.76 2.88
C GLN A 95 0.91 -8.86 2.68
N LYS A 96 2.06 -8.74 3.37
CA LYS A 96 3.12 -9.76 3.37
C LYS A 96 2.63 -11.10 3.91
N CYS A 97 1.86 -11.11 5.00
CA CYS A 97 1.30 -12.32 5.54
C CYS A 97 0.28 -12.98 4.60
N VAL A 98 -0.57 -12.18 3.97
CA VAL A 98 -1.53 -12.65 2.97
C VAL A 98 -0.81 -13.29 1.79
N GLN A 99 0.26 -12.67 1.28
CA GLN A 99 1.09 -13.25 0.22
C GLN A 99 1.79 -14.54 0.67
N LYS A 100 2.30 -14.60 1.92
CA LYS A 100 2.91 -15.83 2.50
C LYS A 100 1.91 -16.98 2.55
N GLN A 101 0.65 -16.70 2.91
CA GLN A 101 -0.41 -17.70 3.08
C GLN A 101 -1.02 -18.18 1.76
N PHE A 102 -1.31 -17.27 0.83
CA PHE A 102 -2.09 -17.57 -0.38
C PHE A 102 -1.27 -17.54 -1.68
N GLY A 103 0.03 -17.27 -1.59
CA GLY A 103 0.98 -17.32 -2.70
C GLY A 103 1.30 -15.97 -3.32
N ALA A 104 2.34 -15.94 -4.15
CA ALA A 104 2.96 -14.70 -4.65
C ALA A 104 2.03 -13.80 -5.48
N ALA A 105 1.01 -14.38 -6.12
CA ALA A 105 0.01 -13.65 -6.91
C ALA A 105 -1.08 -12.99 -6.05
N CYS A 106 -1.18 -13.35 -4.77
CA CYS A 106 -2.14 -12.78 -3.84
C CYS A 106 -1.63 -11.43 -3.29
N VAL A 107 -1.81 -10.37 -4.08
CA VAL A 107 -1.40 -9.01 -3.73
C VAL A 107 -2.50 -8.01 -4.09
N GLY A 108 -2.63 -6.96 -3.28
CA GLY A 108 -3.69 -5.95 -3.41
C GLY A 108 -3.69 -5.21 -4.76
N GLU A 109 -2.57 -5.17 -5.48
CA GLU A 109 -2.51 -4.54 -6.81
C GLU A 109 -3.19 -5.35 -7.92
N LEU A 110 -3.31 -6.66 -7.75
CA LEU A 110 -3.73 -7.59 -8.81
C LEU A 110 -5.08 -8.24 -8.54
N VAL A 111 -5.40 -8.46 -7.26
CA VAL A 111 -6.57 -9.22 -6.85
C VAL A 111 -7.71 -8.28 -6.47
N ARG A 112 -8.88 -8.52 -7.04
CA ARG A 112 -10.11 -7.83 -6.67
C ARG A 112 -10.83 -8.61 -5.59
N TYR A 113 -11.36 -7.89 -4.61
CA TYR A 113 -12.19 -8.46 -3.56
C TYR A 113 -13.59 -7.83 -3.55
N LYS A 114 -14.49 -8.43 -2.78
CA LYS A 114 -15.87 -7.99 -2.61
C LYS A 114 -16.05 -7.47 -1.19
N TRP A 115 -16.67 -6.31 -1.09
CA TRP A 115 -17.03 -5.69 0.18
C TRP A 115 -18.38 -4.99 0.05
N LYS A 116 -19.00 -4.72 1.19
CA LYS A 116 -20.25 -3.95 1.27
C LYS A 116 -20.23 -3.06 2.51
N LYS A 117 -21.02 -2.00 2.47
CA LYS A 117 -21.36 -1.19 3.63
C LYS A 117 -22.64 -1.73 4.28
N THR A 118 -22.63 -2.03 5.57
CA THR A 118 -23.81 -2.46 6.32
C THR A 118 -24.79 -1.29 6.50
N ARG A 119 -26.02 -1.58 6.96
CA ARG A 119 -26.99 -0.53 7.28
C ARG A 119 -26.51 0.42 8.38
N LYS A 120 -25.65 -0.06 9.28
CA LYS A 120 -25.01 0.74 10.34
C LYS A 120 -23.81 1.54 9.84
N GLY A 121 -23.43 1.32 8.59
CA GLY A 121 -22.32 1.99 7.95
C GLY A 121 -20.98 1.30 8.13
N GLU A 122 -20.92 0.11 8.71
CA GLU A 122 -19.69 -0.67 8.86
C GLU A 122 -19.27 -1.27 7.50
N ILE A 123 -17.97 -1.39 7.25
CA ILE A 123 -17.46 -2.15 6.11
C ILE A 123 -17.43 -3.63 6.45
N GLN A 124 -17.90 -4.47 5.52
CA GLN A 124 -17.84 -5.91 5.63
C GLN A 124 -17.25 -6.49 4.34
N CYS A 125 -16.16 -7.25 4.46
CA CYS A 125 -15.62 -8.07 3.38
C CYS A 125 -16.50 -9.31 3.19
N THR A 126 -16.81 -9.67 1.94
CA THR A 126 -17.89 -10.65 1.62
C THR A 126 -17.45 -11.86 0.80
N ASN A 127 -16.18 -11.96 0.42
CA ASN A 127 -15.60 -13.23 -0.05
C ASN A 127 -15.73 -14.36 1.00
N ASP A 128 -15.36 -15.60 0.68
CA ASP A 128 -15.40 -16.65 1.70
C ASP A 128 -14.21 -16.52 2.67
N PRO A 129 -14.36 -16.90 3.96
CA PRO A 129 -13.24 -16.98 4.89
C PRO A 129 -12.09 -17.84 4.34
N ASN A 130 -10.88 -17.55 4.78
CA ASN A 130 -9.64 -18.23 4.38
C ASN A 130 -9.41 -18.21 2.86
N THR A 131 -9.69 -17.06 2.23
CA THR A 131 -9.36 -16.78 0.82
C THR A 131 -8.44 -15.58 0.71
N CYS A 132 -7.65 -15.55 -0.37
CA CYS A 132 -6.80 -14.41 -0.72
C CYS A 132 -7.60 -13.09 -0.72
N GLU A 133 -8.72 -13.08 -1.41
CA GLU A 133 -9.59 -11.91 -1.58
C GLU A 133 -10.15 -11.42 -0.23
N ARG A 134 -10.58 -12.34 0.65
CA ARG A 134 -11.03 -11.97 2.00
C ARG A 134 -9.88 -11.32 2.77
N ALA A 135 -8.72 -11.96 2.82
CA ALA A 135 -7.63 -11.48 3.65
C ALA A 135 -7.07 -10.13 3.17
N LEU A 136 -6.98 -9.90 1.85
CA LEU A 136 -6.63 -8.59 1.28
C LEU A 136 -7.64 -7.51 1.67
N CYS A 137 -8.93 -7.80 1.56
CA CYS A 137 -9.98 -6.87 1.96
C CYS A 137 -9.89 -6.49 3.45
N GLU A 138 -9.63 -7.47 4.32
CA GLU A 138 -9.50 -7.21 5.76
C GLU A 138 -8.24 -6.39 6.08
N CYS A 139 -7.13 -6.61 5.38
CA CYS A 139 -5.95 -5.76 5.49
C CYS A 139 -6.27 -4.30 5.13
N ASP A 140 -6.94 -4.07 3.99
CA ASP A 140 -7.32 -2.73 3.53
C ASP A 140 -8.32 -2.06 4.49
N ASN A 141 -9.32 -2.82 4.97
CA ASN A 141 -10.33 -2.34 5.91
C ASN A 141 -9.72 -1.95 7.26
N LYS A 142 -8.82 -2.80 7.80
CA LYS A 142 -8.08 -2.48 9.03
C LYS A 142 -7.24 -1.22 8.86
N TYR A 143 -6.46 -1.14 7.78
CA TYR A 143 -5.61 0.02 7.52
C TYR A 143 -6.42 1.32 7.44
N THR A 144 -7.46 1.34 6.60
CA THR A 144 -8.25 2.55 6.35
C THR A 144 -9.11 2.98 7.54
N SER A 145 -9.54 2.04 8.40
CA SER A 145 -10.27 2.36 9.63
C SER A 145 -9.38 2.93 10.74
N GLU A 146 -8.06 2.66 10.73
CA GLU A 146 -7.13 3.14 11.76
C GLU A 146 -6.53 4.52 11.47
N ILE A 147 -6.37 4.90 10.20
CA ILE A 147 -5.78 6.20 9.81
C ILE A 147 -6.47 7.40 10.48
N PRO A 148 -7.81 7.50 10.57
CA PRO A 148 -8.45 8.67 11.16
C PRO A 148 -7.98 9.00 12.58
N ALA A 149 -7.65 7.98 13.38
CA ALA A 149 -7.22 8.15 14.77
C ALA A 149 -5.77 8.66 14.90
N VAL A 150 -4.96 8.54 13.85
CA VAL A 150 -3.55 8.94 13.84
C VAL A 150 -3.25 10.05 12.82
N ARG A 151 -4.24 10.52 12.05
CA ARG A 151 -4.04 11.48 10.95
C ARG A 151 -3.37 12.78 11.35
N ASP A 152 -3.58 13.23 12.59
CA ASP A 152 -3.08 14.51 13.10
C ASP A 152 -1.59 14.46 13.49
N VAL A 153 -0.97 13.27 13.53
CA VAL A 153 0.48 13.15 13.76
C VAL A 153 1.30 13.47 12.51
N PHE A 154 0.64 13.67 11.36
CA PHE A 154 1.30 14.01 10.11
C PHE A 154 2.25 15.20 10.30
N ASP A 155 3.51 15.00 9.92
CA ASP A 155 4.54 16.02 9.85
C ASP A 155 5.12 16.07 8.43
N GLN A 156 5.02 17.25 7.81
CA GLN A 156 5.47 17.48 6.44
C GLN A 156 6.93 17.08 6.21
N LYS A 157 7.79 17.12 7.23
CA LYS A 157 9.21 16.74 7.11
C LYS A 157 9.43 15.26 6.80
N TYR A 158 8.45 14.40 7.06
CA TYR A 158 8.50 12.97 6.75
C TYR A 158 7.83 12.64 5.41
N HIS A 159 7.42 13.64 4.64
CA HIS A 159 6.75 13.46 3.37
C HIS A 159 7.72 13.52 2.19
N LEU A 160 7.67 12.53 1.29
CA LEU A 160 8.58 12.39 0.15
C LEU A 160 8.61 13.61 -0.79
N PHE A 161 7.48 14.30 -0.93
CA PHE A 161 7.35 15.41 -1.89
C PHE A 161 7.22 16.78 -1.26
N TRP A 162 6.83 16.83 0.01
CA TRP A 162 6.52 18.10 0.68
C TRP A 162 7.58 18.46 1.72
N GLY A 163 8.41 17.51 2.13
CA GLY A 163 9.62 17.75 2.90
C GLY A 163 10.86 17.23 2.18
N ASP A 164 11.99 17.21 2.89
CA ASP A 164 13.27 16.67 2.41
C ASP A 164 13.44 15.18 2.78
N TRP A 165 12.34 14.44 2.87
CA TRP A 165 12.36 13.04 3.30
C TRP A 165 12.85 12.12 2.18
N ASP A 166 13.92 11.38 2.47
CA ASP A 166 14.42 10.32 1.62
C ASP A 166 14.30 8.98 2.37
N GLN A 167 13.32 8.16 2.00
CA GLN A 167 13.09 6.84 2.57
C GLN A 167 14.21 5.84 2.22
N THR A 168 14.99 6.11 1.18
CA THR A 168 16.10 5.25 0.76
C THR A 168 17.37 5.52 1.57
N ASN A 169 17.43 6.65 2.26
CA ASN A 169 18.50 6.97 3.18
C ASN A 169 18.42 6.04 4.43
N PRO A 170 19.47 5.25 4.72
CA PRO A 170 19.48 4.32 5.83
C PRO A 170 19.39 4.99 7.22
N ASP A 171 19.75 6.27 7.33
CA ASP A 171 19.65 7.03 8.58
C ASP A 171 18.20 7.45 8.88
N ASN A 172 17.39 7.63 7.83
CA ASN A 172 15.97 7.97 7.95
C ASN A 172 15.14 6.72 8.30
N CYS A 173 15.30 5.66 7.50
CA CYS A 173 14.54 4.42 7.63
C CYS A 173 15.40 3.29 8.21
N VAL A 174 15.84 3.49 9.45
CA VAL A 174 16.72 2.54 10.15
C VAL A 174 16.05 1.16 10.24
N ARG A 175 16.75 0.14 9.74
CA ARG A 175 16.36 -1.26 9.91
C ARG A 175 16.73 -1.72 11.32
N SER A 176 15.80 -2.34 12.03
CA SER A 176 16.07 -2.89 13.36
C SER A 176 17.15 -3.97 13.25
N PRO A 177 18.31 -3.81 13.92
CA PRO A 177 19.30 -4.87 14.01
C PRO A 177 18.75 -5.98 14.90
N GLY A 178 18.93 -7.24 14.50
CA GLY A 178 18.53 -8.40 15.30
C GLY A 178 18.10 -9.58 14.44
N ILE A 179 17.99 -10.73 15.10
CA ILE A 179 17.42 -11.94 14.50
C ILE A 179 15.90 -11.80 14.55
N SER A 180 15.23 -12.08 13.44
CA SER A 180 13.78 -12.11 13.35
C SER A 180 13.36 -13.42 12.70
N GLU A 181 12.38 -14.08 13.31
CA GLU A 181 11.68 -15.23 12.73
C GLU A 181 10.22 -14.82 12.48
N PRO A 182 9.93 -14.24 11.30
CA PRO A 182 8.62 -13.64 11.04
C PRO A 182 7.55 -14.71 10.77
N GLU A 183 6.53 -14.74 11.63
CA GLU A 183 5.34 -15.57 11.49
C GLU A 183 4.06 -14.73 11.39
N CYS A 184 3.00 -15.36 10.91
CA CYS A 184 1.72 -14.71 10.63
C CYS A 184 0.60 -15.28 11.50
N CYS A 185 -0.26 -14.41 12.00
CA CYS A 185 -1.40 -14.76 12.84
C CYS A 185 -2.63 -13.97 12.38
N GLY A 186 -3.80 -14.58 12.38
CA GLY A 186 -5.05 -13.92 12.02
C GLY A 186 -6.20 -14.91 11.99
N ALA A 187 -7.43 -14.39 12.06
CA ALA A 187 -8.65 -15.18 11.87
C ALA A 187 -8.91 -15.42 10.38
N ASP A 188 -9.65 -16.48 10.06
CA ASP A 188 -9.96 -16.84 8.66
C ASP A 188 -10.74 -15.73 7.93
N ASP A 189 -11.53 -14.95 8.66
CA ASP A 189 -12.30 -13.82 8.18
C ASP A 189 -11.79 -12.47 8.69
N GLY A 190 -10.54 -12.42 9.16
CA GLY A 190 -9.93 -11.22 9.73
C GLY A 190 -8.62 -10.80 9.06
N PRO A 191 -8.06 -9.65 9.49
CA PRO A 191 -6.76 -9.20 9.01
C PRO A 191 -5.63 -10.06 9.59
N MET A 192 -4.52 -10.11 8.87
CA MET A 192 -3.31 -10.79 9.29
C MET A 192 -2.35 -9.86 10.03
N VAL A 193 -1.62 -10.40 11.00
CA VAL A 193 -0.61 -9.71 11.78
C VAL A 193 0.70 -10.48 11.67
N LEU A 194 1.75 -9.77 11.22
CA LEU A 194 3.11 -10.28 11.28
C LEU A 194 3.66 -10.12 12.71
N TYR A 195 4.28 -11.17 13.22
CA TYR A 195 4.95 -11.15 14.53
C TYR A 195 6.28 -11.89 14.47
N ASN A 196 7.13 -11.70 15.48
CA ASN A 196 8.40 -12.42 15.60
C ASN A 196 8.20 -13.61 16.54
N SER A 197 8.30 -14.84 16.03
CA SER A 197 8.11 -16.07 16.81
C SER A 197 9.16 -16.28 17.89
N LEU A 198 10.26 -15.52 17.86
CA LEU A 198 11.28 -15.54 18.92
C LEU A 198 10.79 -14.98 20.26
N ASN A 199 9.75 -14.14 20.27
CA ASN A 199 9.27 -13.49 21.49
C ASN A 199 7.74 -13.36 21.60
N LYS A 200 7.02 -13.76 20.55
CA LYS A 200 5.55 -13.74 20.49
C LYS A 200 5.02 -15.05 19.94
N GLU A 201 3.76 -15.33 20.20
CA GLU A 201 3.03 -16.49 19.72
C GLU A 201 1.63 -16.08 19.23
N CYS A 202 1.04 -16.90 18.37
CA CYS A 202 -0.34 -16.77 17.89
C CYS A 202 -1.26 -17.62 18.77
N CYS A 203 -2.14 -16.97 19.53
CA CYS A 203 -3.06 -17.63 20.44
C CYS A 203 -4.23 -18.31 19.68
N LEU A 204 -4.98 -19.16 20.40
CA LEU A 204 -6.16 -19.85 19.84
C LEU A 204 -7.25 -18.88 19.37
N ASP A 205 -7.39 -17.75 20.06
CA ASP A 205 -8.28 -16.64 19.71
C ASP A 205 -7.76 -15.77 18.56
N LYS A 206 -6.66 -16.18 17.92
CA LYS A 206 -6.00 -15.50 16.79
C LYS A 206 -5.40 -14.13 17.15
N THR A 207 -5.21 -13.86 18.44
CA THR A 207 -4.42 -12.70 18.89
C THR A 207 -2.94 -13.03 18.97
N VAL A 208 -2.09 -12.02 18.78
CA VAL A 208 -0.64 -12.16 18.99
C VAL A 208 -0.31 -11.68 20.39
N LYS A 209 0.30 -12.53 21.21
CA LYS A 209 0.73 -12.21 22.57
C LYS A 209 2.22 -12.57 22.77
N PRO A 210 2.90 -12.03 23.80
CA PRO A 210 4.20 -12.53 24.21
C PRO A 210 4.12 -14.04 24.53
N ILE A 211 5.22 -14.76 24.31
CA ILE A 211 5.27 -16.20 24.62
C ILE A 211 4.87 -16.46 26.09
N GLY A 212 3.95 -17.39 26.30
CA GLY A 212 3.42 -17.78 27.60
C GLY A 212 2.25 -16.93 28.09
N MET A 213 1.73 -16.00 27.28
CA MET A 213 0.65 -15.08 27.67
C MET A 213 -0.68 -15.38 26.98
N CYS A 214 -0.77 -16.43 26.17
CA CYS A 214 -2.07 -16.93 25.70
C CYS A 214 -2.89 -17.44 26.88
N GLU A 215 -4.19 -17.12 26.87
CA GLU A 215 -5.11 -17.65 27.87
C GLU A 215 -5.22 -19.16 27.67
N THR A 216 -5.09 -19.90 28.78
CA THR A 216 -5.34 -21.34 28.81
C THR A 216 -6.80 -21.50 29.24
N PHE A 217 -7.64 -21.96 28.32
CA PHE A 217 -9.02 -22.35 28.64
C PHE A 217 -9.06 -23.77 29.16
#